data_AF-A0A2A4WIG8-F1
#
_entry.id   AF-A0A2A4WIG8-F1
#
_cell.length_a   1.000
_cell.length_b   1.000
_cell.length_c   1.000
_cell.angle_alpha   90.00
_cell.angle_beta   90.00
_cell.angle_gamma   90.00
#
_symmetry.space_group_name_H-M   'P 1'
#
loop_
_entity.id
_entity.type
_entity.pdbx_description
1 polymer ?
#
loop_
_entity_poly.entity_id
_entity_poly.type
_entity_poly.pdbx_seq_one_letter_code
_entity_poly.pdbx_strand_id
1 'polypeptide(L)'
;MLNKRFQTFLFITLIIISSKGESADYIKLTQFNTDDGLSQNSINHIIQDNDGFLWIATQQGLNRYDGYRISTIDSPDGILENNSIEFLWEDSKGLIWISTDTNKSFILK
;
A
#
# COMPACT_ATOMS: atom_id res chain seq x y z
N MET A 1 -4.02 58.07 -19.78
CA MET A 1 -2.75 57.32 -19.82
C MET A 1 -2.49 56.75 -18.43
N LEU A 2 -2.25 55.43 -18.31
CA LEU A 2 -1.94 54.81 -17.01
C LEU A 2 -0.55 55.22 -16.51
N ASN A 3 -0.39 55.40 -15.20
CA ASN A 3 0.89 55.79 -14.57
C ASN A 3 1.91 54.62 -14.63
N LYS A 4 3.18 54.90 -14.96
CA LYS A 4 4.28 53.91 -14.94
C LYS A 4 4.35 53.11 -13.63
N ARG A 5 4.11 53.73 -12.47
CA ARG A 5 4.08 53.03 -11.17
C ARG A 5 2.97 51.97 -11.09
N PHE A 6 1.83 52.25 -11.70
CA PHE A 6 0.70 51.32 -11.76
C PHE A 6 1.00 50.16 -12.72
N GLN A 7 1.69 50.41 -13.83
CA GLN A 7 2.15 49.36 -14.75
C GLN A 7 3.17 48.44 -14.07
N THR A 8 4.13 49.00 -13.32
CA THR A 8 5.10 48.20 -12.56
C THR A 8 4.42 47.34 -11.51
N PHE A 9 3.42 47.88 -10.80
CA PHE A 9 2.62 47.12 -9.83
C PHE A 9 1.89 45.94 -10.49
N LEU A 10 1.22 46.19 -11.62
CA LEU A 10 0.53 45.16 -12.42
C LEU A 10 1.47 44.03 -12.84
N PHE A 11 2.68 44.38 -13.26
CA PHE A 11 3.70 43.42 -13.69
C PHE A 11 4.17 42.53 -12.53
N ILE A 12 4.39 43.11 -11.35
CA ILE A 12 4.79 42.36 -10.15
C ILE A 12 3.66 41.42 -9.71
N THR A 13 2.41 41.87 -9.71
CA THR A 13 1.26 41.00 -9.39
C THR A 13 1.10 39.87 -10.40
N LEU A 14 1.36 40.11 -11.69
CA LEU A 14 1.30 39.07 -12.71
C LEU A 14 2.34 37.97 -12.48
N ILE A 15 3.58 38.36 -12.14
CA ILE A 15 4.67 37.43 -11.83
C ILE A 15 4.31 36.54 -10.63
N ILE A 16 3.73 37.11 -9.56
CA ILE A 16 3.33 36.36 -8.36
C ILE A 16 2.18 35.37 -8.65
N ILE A 17 1.28 35.71 -9.59
CA ILE A 17 0.18 34.81 -10.00
C ILE A 17 0.72 33.67 -10.86
N SER A 18 1.64 33.96 -11.80
CA SER A 18 2.27 32.96 -12.66
C SER A 18 3.27 32.04 -11.93
N SER A 19 3.82 32.47 -10.78
CA SER A 19 4.74 31.66 -9.98
C SER A 19 4.03 30.67 -9.05
N LYS A 20 2.70 30.63 -9.03
CA LYS A 20 1.97 29.52 -8.42
C LYS A 20 2.14 28.31 -9.33
N GLY A 21 3.29 27.65 -9.17
CA GLY A 21 3.70 26.53 -10.01
C GLY A 21 2.60 25.48 -10.04
N GLU A 22 2.34 24.96 -11.24
CA GLU A 22 1.70 23.67 -11.42
C GLU A 22 2.50 22.67 -10.57
N SER A 23 1.92 22.23 -9.45
CA SER A 23 2.41 21.02 -8.82
C SER A 23 2.13 19.92 -9.82
N ALA A 24 3.19 19.41 -10.46
CA ALA A 24 3.08 18.13 -11.15
C ALA A 24 2.45 17.15 -10.16
N ASP A 25 1.34 16.49 -10.55
CA ASP A 25 0.74 15.42 -9.77
C ASP A 25 1.79 14.33 -9.58
N TYR A 26 2.51 14.38 -8.46
CA TYR A 26 3.51 13.40 -8.13
C TYR A 26 2.84 12.30 -7.31
N ILE A 27 3.15 11.06 -7.66
CA ILE A 27 2.70 9.91 -6.90
C ILE A 27 3.42 9.94 -5.55
N LYS A 28 2.68 10.17 -4.47
CA LYS A 28 3.21 10.04 -3.11
C LYS A 28 3.39 8.57 -2.78
N LEU A 29 4.63 8.12 -2.66
CA LEU A 29 4.96 6.78 -2.23
C LEU A 29 5.06 6.72 -0.71
N THR A 30 4.46 5.70 -0.11
CA THR A 30 4.60 5.36 1.31
C THR A 30 5.26 3.99 1.38
N GLN A 31 6.25 3.84 2.26
CA GLN A 31 6.97 2.59 2.44
C GLN A 31 6.50 1.93 3.73
N PHE A 32 6.29 0.62 3.67
CA PHE A 32 6.05 -0.23 4.82
C PHE A 32 7.14 -1.30 4.86
N ASN A 33 7.62 -1.61 6.06
CA ASN A 33 8.61 -2.65 6.32
C ASN A 33 8.30 -3.37 7.64
N THR A 34 9.24 -4.18 8.14
CA THR A 34 9.11 -4.91 9.41
C THR A 34 8.84 -4.01 10.61
N ASP A 35 9.36 -2.79 10.63
CA ASP A 35 9.12 -1.81 11.70
C ASP A 35 7.67 -1.29 11.69
N ASP A 36 6.97 -1.44 10.57
CA ASP A 36 5.56 -1.05 10.39
C ASP A 36 4.58 -2.21 10.59
N GLY A 37 5.09 -3.39 10.96
CA GLY A 37 4.28 -4.58 11.27
C GLY A 37 4.23 -5.65 10.18
N LEU A 38 4.97 -5.51 9.07
CA LEU A 38 5.19 -6.65 8.17
C LEU A 38 5.99 -7.75 8.87
N SER A 39 5.60 -9.00 8.70
CA SER A 39 6.38 -10.13 9.20
C SER A 39 7.76 -10.24 8.55
N GLN A 40 7.88 -9.89 7.27
CA GLN A 40 9.13 -9.92 6.50
C GLN A 40 9.03 -9.00 5.26
N ASN A 41 10.16 -8.50 4.74
CA ASN A 41 10.20 -7.43 3.70
C ASN A 41 10.11 -7.93 2.24
N SER A 42 10.38 -9.21 1.99
CA SER A 42 10.23 -9.85 0.67
C SER A 42 8.78 -10.26 0.47
N ILE A 43 8.08 -9.57 -0.42
CA ILE A 43 6.68 -9.83 -0.76
C ILE A 43 6.62 -10.74 -1.97
N ASN A 44 5.88 -11.84 -1.85
CA ASN A 44 5.65 -12.80 -2.94
C ASN A 44 4.35 -12.51 -3.69
N HIS A 45 3.28 -12.14 -2.96
CA HIS A 45 1.95 -11.96 -3.55
C HIS A 45 1.11 -10.95 -2.76
N ILE A 46 0.22 -10.23 -3.44
CA ILE A 46 -0.72 -9.29 -2.81
C ILE A 46 -2.10 -9.44 -3.48
N ILE A 47 -3.15 -9.50 -2.67
CA ILE A 47 -4.55 -9.37 -3.13
C ILE A 47 -5.30 -8.35 -2.28
N GLN A 48 -6.39 -7.80 -2.80
CA GLN A 48 -7.40 -7.12 -2.01
C GLN A 48 -8.61 -8.05 -1.89
N ASP A 49 -9.15 -8.21 -0.68
CA ASP A 49 -10.39 -8.97 -0.49
C ASP A 49 -11.64 -8.12 -0.78
N ASN A 50 -12.81 -8.76 -0.83
CA ASN A 50 -14.08 -8.08 -1.06
C ASN A 50 -14.49 -7.10 0.06
N ASP A 51 -13.91 -7.22 1.26
CA ASP A 51 -14.12 -6.29 2.38
C ASP A 51 -13.18 -5.07 2.31
N GLY A 52 -12.22 -5.09 1.38
CA GLY A 52 -11.29 -4.00 1.10
C GLY A 52 -9.93 -4.11 1.79
N PHE A 53 -9.68 -5.17 2.56
CA PHE A 53 -8.37 -5.40 3.19
C PHE A 53 -7.35 -5.88 2.17
N LEU A 54 -6.11 -5.42 2.31
CA LEU A 54 -4.99 -5.99 1.54
C LEU A 54 -4.40 -7.17 2.30
N TRP A 55 -4.22 -8.28 1.59
CA TRP A 55 -3.50 -9.46 2.08
C TRP A 55 -2.15 -9.53 1.40
N ILE A 56 -1.10 -9.59 2.21
CA ILE A 56 0.29 -9.48 1.80
C ILE A 56 1.02 -10.76 2.21
N ALA A 57 1.31 -11.59 1.21
CA ALA A 57 2.10 -12.80 1.35
C ALA A 57 3.58 -12.45 1.29
N THR A 58 4.32 -12.88 2.31
CA THR A 58 5.77 -12.67 2.40
C THR A 58 6.50 -14.01 2.36
N GLN A 59 7.82 -13.97 2.27
CA GLN A 59 8.65 -15.18 2.41
C GLN A 59 8.55 -15.83 3.81
N GLN A 60 7.99 -15.12 4.78
CA GLN A 60 7.77 -15.64 6.12
C GLN A 60 6.58 -14.94 6.76
N GLY A 61 5.38 -15.46 6.55
CA GLY A 61 4.16 -14.89 7.12
C GLY A 61 3.16 -14.34 6.12
N LEU A 62 1.91 -14.35 6.56
CA LEU A 62 0.80 -13.67 5.92
C LEU A 62 0.46 -12.42 6.74
N ASN A 63 0.28 -11.28 6.08
CA ASN A 63 -0.09 -10.03 6.74
C ASN A 63 -1.38 -9.49 6.15
N ARG A 64 -2.16 -8.77 6.97
CA ARG A 64 -3.35 -8.04 6.55
C ARG A 64 -3.19 -6.55 6.83
N TYR A 65 -3.51 -5.71 5.86
CA TYR A 65 -3.51 -4.26 5.97
C TYR A 65 -4.92 -3.69 5.82
N ASP A 66 -5.33 -2.87 6.77
CA ASP A 66 -6.68 -2.27 6.85
C ASP A 66 -6.76 -0.83 6.32
N GLY A 67 -5.69 -0.31 5.74
CA GLY A 67 -5.57 1.09 5.34
C GLY A 67 -4.87 1.98 6.37
N TYR A 68 -4.62 1.46 7.57
CA TYR A 68 -3.96 2.18 8.67
C TYR A 68 -2.85 1.36 9.33
N ARG A 69 -3.04 0.04 9.48
CA ARG A 69 -2.16 -0.85 10.23
C ARG A 69 -1.97 -2.18 9.52
N ILE A 70 -0.76 -2.72 9.64
CA ILE A 70 -0.42 -4.07 9.19
C ILE A 70 -0.48 -4.99 10.41
N SER A 71 -1.13 -6.14 10.28
CA SER A 71 -1.19 -7.19 11.29
C SER A 71 -0.75 -8.52 10.69
N THR A 72 0.17 -9.21 11.35
CA THR A 72 0.55 -10.58 10.99
C THR A 72 -0.57 -11.55 11.36
N ILE A 73 -0.80 -12.54 10.51
CA ILE A 73 -1.82 -13.56 10.66
C ILE A 73 -1.15 -14.84 11.14
N ASP A 74 -1.49 -15.21 12.36
CA ASP A 74 -1.01 -16.42 13.00
C ASP A 74 -1.84 -17.62 12.55
N SER A 75 -1.22 -18.80 12.59
CA SER A 75 -1.90 -20.08 12.37
C SER A 75 -1.79 -20.96 13.61
N PRO A 76 -2.83 -21.74 13.95
CA PRO A 76 -2.81 -22.55 15.18
C PRO A 76 -1.62 -23.51 15.31
N ASP A 77 -1.04 -23.91 14.18
CA ASP A 77 0.10 -24.81 14.08
C ASP A 77 1.42 -24.11 13.71
N GLY A 78 1.45 -22.78 13.65
CA GLY A 78 2.66 -22.00 13.37
C GLY A 78 3.14 -22.09 11.92
N ILE A 79 2.34 -22.61 10.99
CA ILE A 79 2.76 -22.83 9.61
C ILE A 79 2.87 -21.51 8.85
N LEU A 80 1.92 -20.58 8.99
CA LEU A 80 1.99 -19.32 8.27
C LEU A 80 3.22 -18.50 8.68
N GLU A 81 3.59 -18.55 9.96
CA GLU A 81 4.67 -17.78 10.58
C GLU A 81 6.07 -18.26 10.17
N ASN A 82 6.19 -19.51 9.71
CA ASN A 82 7.48 -20.16 9.47
C ASN A 82 7.72 -20.55 8.01
N ASN A 83 6.78 -20.24 7.11
CA ASN A 83 6.86 -20.68 5.71
C ASN A 83 6.60 -19.54 4.73
N SER A 84 7.16 -19.70 3.53
CA SER A 84 6.94 -18.79 2.41
C SER A 84 5.51 -18.95 1.91
N ILE A 85 4.77 -17.84 1.87
CA ILE A 85 3.44 -17.81 1.28
C ILE A 85 3.59 -17.48 -0.20
N GLU A 86 3.24 -18.42 -1.06
CA GLU A 86 3.52 -18.34 -2.51
C GLU A 86 2.37 -17.68 -3.25
N PHE A 87 1.13 -18.06 -2.93
CA PHE A 87 -0.05 -17.51 -3.59
C PHE A 87 -1.20 -17.26 -2.63
N LEU A 88 -1.97 -16.22 -2.97
CA LEU A 88 -3.23 -15.87 -2.33
C LEU A 88 -4.29 -15.75 -3.41
N TRP A 89 -5.49 -16.27 -3.15
CA TRP A 89 -6.64 -16.08 -4.04
C TRP A 89 -7.93 -16.04 -3.23
N GLU A 90 -8.79 -15.06 -3.50
CA GLU A 90 -10.13 -15.00 -2.91
C GLU A 90 -11.14 -15.61 -3.88
N ASP A 91 -11.99 -16.49 -3.38
CA ASP A 91 -13.09 -17.05 -4.16
C ASP A 91 -14.37 -16.19 -4.12
N SER A 92 -15.39 -16.58 -4.89
CA SER A 92 -16.66 -15.85 -4.95
C SER A 92 -17.50 -15.89 -3.68
N LYS A 93 -17.13 -16.69 -2.67
CA LYS A 93 -17.74 -16.70 -1.33
C LYS A 93 -16.94 -15.84 -0.34
N GLY A 94 -15.86 -15.22 -0.80
CA GLY A 94 -14.94 -14.43 -0.01
C GLY A 94 -14.11 -15.27 0.96
N LEU A 95 -13.81 -16.53 0.62
CA LEU A 95 -12.81 -17.34 1.32
C LEU A 95 -11.45 -17.08 0.69
N ILE A 96 -10.42 -16.95 1.51
CA ILE A 96 -9.06 -16.74 1.03
C ILE A 96 -8.30 -18.04 1.06
N TRP A 97 -7.89 -18.47 -0.12
CA TRP A 97 -7.07 -19.64 -0.38
C TRP A 97 -5.60 -19.24 -0.35
N ILE A 98 -4.83 -19.97 0.44
CA ILE A 98 -3.41 -19.72 0.69
C ILE A 98 -2.63 -20.95 0.27
N SER A 99 -1.53 -20.78 -0.46
CA SER A 99 -0.55 -21.83 -0.68
C SER A 99 0.81 -21.48 -0.08
N THR A 100 1.46 -22.51 0.46
CA THR A 100 2.82 -22.41 1.01
C THR A 100 3.79 -23.24 0.18
N ASP A 101 5.07 -22.93 0.28
CA ASP A 101 6.17 -23.71 -0.31
C ASP A 101 6.22 -25.18 0.17
N THR A 102 5.60 -25.51 1.30
CA THR A 102 5.53 -26.87 1.85
C THR A 102 4.44 -27.78 1.27
N ASN A 103 3.81 -27.40 0.15
CA ASN A 103 2.62 -28.06 -0.44
C ASN A 103 1.38 -28.09 0.46
N LYS A 104 1.37 -27.32 1.55
CA LYS A 104 0.18 -27.16 2.40
C LYS A 104 -0.62 -25.95 1.94
N SER A 105 -1.94 -26.12 1.89
CA SER A 105 -2.89 -25.04 1.61
C SER A 105 -3.81 -24.78 2.81
N PHE A 106 -4.16 -23.51 3.00
CA PHE A 106 -5.03 -23.04 4.08
C PHE A 106 -6.19 -22.25 3.50
N ILE A 107 -7.28 -22.18 4.27
CA ILE A 107 -8.43 -21.35 3.95
C ILE A 107 -8.70 -20.44 5.16
N LEU A 108 -8.81 -19.14 4.93
CA LEU A 108 -9.22 -18.17 5.95
C LEU A 108 -10.62 -17.63 5.67
N LYS A 109 -11.44 -17.54 6.74
CA LYS A 109 -12.59 -16.64 6.95
C LYS A 109 -13.13 -16.76 8.36
#